data_AF-A0A117SHI2-F1
#
_entry.id   AF-A0A117SHI2-F1
#
_cell.length_a   1.000
_cell.length_b   1.000
_cell.length_c   1.000
_cell.angle_alpha   90.00
_cell.angle_beta   90.00
_cell.angle_gamma   90.00
#
_symmetry.space_group_name_H-M   'P 1'
#
loop_
_entity.id
_entity.type
_entity.pdbx_description
1 polymer ?
#
loop_
_entity_poly.entity_id
_entity_poly.type
_entity_poly.pdbx_seq_one_letter_code
_entity_poly.pdbx_strand_id
1 'polypeptide(L)'
;MNNAQQANQSQAEQVPMGTVQHNLADIPPLSSEVGNLWSSYYAESMSVCFLKSYVAKSKDPDIHAVLQRALDVSTQRIKSMENIYNYF
;
A
#
# COMPACT_ATOMS: atom_id res chain seq x y z
N MET A 1 -32.59 -48.81 -6.06
CA MET A 1 -31.15 -49.06 -5.82
C MET A 1 -30.45 -48.65 -7.11
N ASN A 2 -30.14 -47.37 -7.26
CA ASN A 2 -28.82 -46.76 -6.99
C ASN A 2 -27.82 -47.19 -8.08
N ASN A 3 -27.14 -46.34 -8.84
CA ASN A 3 -26.89 -44.90 -8.72
C ASN A 3 -26.49 -44.32 -10.08
N ALA A 4 -26.71 -43.01 -10.19
CA ALA A 4 -26.39 -42.11 -11.29
C ALA A 4 -25.05 -42.37 -12.00
N GLN A 5 -25.15 -42.75 -13.28
CA GLN A 5 -24.18 -42.41 -14.32
C GLN A 5 -24.92 -41.60 -15.38
N GLN A 6 -25.40 -40.41 -15.00
CA GLN A 6 -25.73 -39.37 -15.96
C GLN A 6 -24.42 -38.68 -16.33
N ALA A 7 -23.79 -39.19 -17.38
CA ALA A 7 -22.91 -38.41 -18.22
C ALA A 7 -23.70 -37.19 -18.71
N ASN A 8 -23.47 -36.02 -18.12
CA ASN A 8 -23.77 -34.77 -18.78
C ASN A 8 -22.58 -33.84 -18.61
N GLN A 9 -21.75 -33.92 -19.64
CA GLN A 9 -20.73 -33.01 -20.10
C GLN A 9 -20.75 -31.63 -19.42
N SER A 10 -19.58 -31.29 -18.89
CA SER A 10 -19.08 -29.95 -18.64
C SER A 10 -19.68 -28.91 -19.59
N GLN A 11 -20.73 -28.21 -19.17
CA GLN A 11 -20.98 -26.87 -19.69
C GLN A 11 -19.96 -25.97 -19.00
N ALA A 12 -18.73 -25.99 -19.50
CA ALA A 12 -17.87 -24.82 -19.39
C ALA A 12 -18.58 -23.75 -20.21
N GLU A 13 -19.42 -22.96 -19.55
CA GLU A 13 -19.96 -21.75 -20.12
C GLU A 13 -18.76 -20.94 -20.60
N GLN A 14 -18.59 -20.86 -21.92
CA GLN A 14 -17.53 -20.08 -22.51
C GLN A 14 -17.88 -18.63 -22.24
N VAL A 15 -17.42 -18.14 -21.08
CA VAL A 15 -17.48 -16.72 -20.74
C VAL A 15 -16.77 -16.01 -21.90
N PRO A 16 -17.45 -15.07 -22.59
CA PRO A 16 -16.79 -14.31 -23.64
C PRO A 16 -15.50 -13.75 -23.05
N MET A 17 -14.37 -13.97 -23.74
CA MET A 17 -13.07 -13.37 -23.42
C MET A 17 -13.11 -11.85 -23.68
N GLY A 18 -14.10 -11.16 -23.11
CA GLY A 18 -14.03 -9.75 -22.81
C GLY A 18 -13.20 -9.61 -21.54
N THR A 19 -12.28 -8.65 -21.51
CA THR A 19 -11.57 -8.29 -20.30
C THR A 19 -12.58 -7.94 -19.21
N VAL A 20 -12.79 -8.83 -18.24
CA VAL A 20 -13.56 -8.52 -17.03
C VAL A 20 -12.81 -7.37 -16.34
N GLN A 21 -13.43 -6.20 -16.30
CA GLN A 21 -12.85 -5.03 -15.64
C GLN A 21 -13.00 -5.22 -14.14
N HIS A 22 -11.91 -5.58 -13.46
CA HIS A 22 -11.86 -5.64 -12.00
C HIS A 22 -11.55 -4.25 -11.43
N ASN A 23 -12.30 -3.83 -10.42
CA ASN A 23 -11.91 -2.67 -9.62
C ASN A 23 -10.70 -3.05 -8.76
N LEU A 24 -9.59 -2.31 -8.89
CA LEU A 24 -8.37 -2.55 -8.14
C LEU A 24 -8.59 -2.51 -6.62
N ALA A 25 -9.59 -1.75 -6.16
CA ALA A 25 -9.97 -1.68 -4.75
C ALA A 25 -10.54 -3.00 -4.19
N ASP A 26 -11.09 -3.86 -5.04
CA ASP A 26 -11.70 -5.13 -4.62
C ASP A 26 -10.67 -6.26 -4.50
N ILE A 27 -9.42 -6.00 -4.91
CA ILE A 27 -8.32 -6.97 -4.88
C ILE A 27 -7.51 -6.70 -3.61
N PRO A 28 -7.49 -7.63 -2.64
CA PRO A 28 -6.71 -7.45 -1.42
C PRO A 28 -5.21 -7.43 -1.75
N PRO A 29 -4.41 -6.64 -1.01
CA PRO A 29 -2.97 -6.59 -1.22
C PRO A 29 -2.32 -7.94 -0.92
N LEU A 30 -1.28 -8.25 -1.69
CA LEU A 30 -0.45 -9.43 -1.46
C LEU A 30 0.35 -9.25 -0.15
N SER A 31 0.69 -10.36 0.50
CA SER A 31 1.51 -10.33 1.73
C SER A 31 2.83 -9.56 1.55
N SER A 32 3.45 -9.65 0.37
CA SER A 32 4.65 -8.88 0.02
C SER A 32 4.41 -7.38 -0.03
N GLU A 33 3.25 -6.94 -0.51
CA GLU A 33 2.89 -5.51 -0.59
C GLU A 33 2.64 -4.94 0.81
N VAL A 34 1.91 -5.68 1.67
CA VAL A 34 1.72 -5.31 3.07
C VAL A 34 3.04 -5.27 3.83
N GLY A 35 3.92 -6.26 3.61
CA GLY A 35 5.25 -6.29 4.20
C GLY A 35 6.13 -5.11 3.79
N ASN A 36 6.13 -4.77 2.49
CA ASN A 36 6.87 -3.61 1.99
C ASN A 36 6.32 -2.29 2.53
N LEU A 37 4.99 -2.16 2.64
CA LEU A 37 4.36 -0.99 3.24
C LEU A 37 4.80 -0.82 4.70
N TRP A 38 4.91 -1.92 5.46
CA TRP A 38 5.33 -1.90 6.87
C TRP A 38 6.77 -1.47 7.03
N SER A 39 7.68 -2.08 6.26
CA SER A 39 9.08 -1.68 6.27
C SER A 39 9.26 -0.20 5.89
N SER A 40 8.48 0.29 4.92
CA SER A 40 8.51 1.69 4.50
C SER A 40 7.96 2.62 5.58
N TYR A 41 6.85 2.27 6.23
CA TYR A 41 6.28 3.02 7.34
C TYR A 41 7.25 3.13 8.51
N TYR A 42 7.92 2.02 8.86
CA TYR A 42 8.93 1.99 9.91
C TYR A 42 10.13 2.89 9.57
N ALA A 43 10.63 2.83 8.34
CA ALA A 43 11.73 3.67 7.88
C ALA A 43 11.38 5.18 7.89
N GLU A 44 10.19 5.54 7.39
CA GLU A 44 9.73 6.93 7.40
C GLU A 44 9.48 7.45 8.82
N SER A 45 9.00 6.60 9.73
CA SER A 45 8.86 6.93 11.16
C SER A 45 10.20 7.33 11.79
N MET A 46 11.28 6.58 11.49
CA MET A 46 12.63 6.94 11.92
C MET A 46 13.11 8.24 11.26
N SER A 47 12.86 8.41 9.96
CA SER A 47 13.20 9.62 9.21
C SER A 47 12.59 10.87 9.86
N VAL A 48 11.29 10.84 10.18
CA VAL A 48 10.60 11.93 10.88
C VAL A 48 11.24 12.24 12.23
N CYS A 49 11.61 11.21 13.01
CA CYS A 49 12.27 11.40 14.30
C CYS A 49 13.61 12.16 14.16
N PHE A 50 14.46 11.75 13.22
CA PHE A 50 15.74 12.41 12.97
C PHE A 50 15.56 13.82 12.39
N LEU A 51 14.68 13.98 11.40
CA LEU A 51 14.41 15.27 10.76
C LEU A 51 13.90 16.31 11.75
N LYS A 52 13.02 15.94 12.69
CA LYS A 52 12.61 16.84 13.80
C LYS A 52 13.82 17.36 14.57
N SER A 53 14.76 16.48 14.90
CA SER A 53 15.98 16.84 15.62
C SER A 53 16.93 17.71 14.81
N TYR A 54 17.02 17.49 13.49
CA TYR A 54 17.89 18.25 12.60
C TYR A 54 17.34 19.66 12.34
N VAL A 55 16.05 19.77 12.03
CA VAL A 55 15.36 21.06 11.88
C VAL A 55 15.58 21.92 13.12
N ALA A 56 15.33 21.35 14.32
CA ALA A 56 15.47 22.07 15.59
C ALA A 56 16.90 22.56 15.90
N LYS A 57 17.94 21.95 15.31
CA LYS A 57 19.35 22.29 15.56
C LYS A 57 20.00 23.07 14.41
N SER A 58 19.38 23.08 13.23
CA SER A 58 19.91 23.77 12.05
C SER A 58 19.90 25.30 12.26
N LYS A 59 21.02 25.93 11.93
CA LYS A 59 21.22 27.40 12.05
C LYS A 59 21.34 28.09 10.70
N ASP A 60 21.77 27.35 9.68
CA ASP A 60 21.85 27.82 8.31
C ASP A 60 20.42 27.89 7.73
N PRO A 61 19.95 29.05 7.26
CA PRO A 61 18.59 29.22 6.77
C PRO A 61 18.25 28.34 5.56
N ASP A 62 19.21 28.13 4.65
CA ASP A 62 19.01 27.37 3.43
C ASP A 62 18.90 25.88 3.75
N ILE A 63 19.77 25.38 4.64
CA ILE A 63 19.70 24.00 5.14
C ILE A 63 18.43 23.79 5.97
N HIS A 64 18.03 24.76 6.80
CA HIS A 64 16.81 24.68 7.59
C HIS A 64 15.59 24.49 6.69
N ALA A 65 15.45 25.27 5.61
CA ALA A 65 14.34 25.18 4.68
C ALA A 65 14.26 23.79 4.00
N VAL A 66 15.40 23.22 3.61
CA VAL A 66 15.46 21.89 3.01
C VAL A 66 15.07 20.81 4.02
N LEU A 67 15.60 20.87 5.25
CA LEU A 67 15.27 19.93 6.31
C LEU A 67 13.79 20.00 6.72
N GLN A 68 13.23 21.21 6.80
CA GLN A 68 11.82 21.42 7.09
C GLN A 68 10.95 20.81 6.00
N ARG A 69 11.27 21.06 4.73
CA ARG A 69 10.54 20.45 3.61
C ARG A 69 10.64 18.91 3.62
N ALA A 70 11.80 18.35 3.96
CA ALA A 70 11.96 16.91 4.10
C ALA A 70 11.08 16.36 5.23
N LEU A 71 11.03 17.05 6.38
CA LEU A 71 10.18 16.68 7.51
C LEU A 71 8.70 16.69 7.14
N ASP A 72 8.25 17.72 6.43
CA ASP A 72 6.85 17.87 6.00
C ASP A 72 6.46 16.71 5.06
N VAL A 73 7.30 16.42 4.07
CA VAL A 73 7.06 15.33 3.10
C VAL A 73 7.05 13.96 3.80
N SER A 74 8.03 13.66 4.66
CA SER A 74 8.06 12.40 5.39
C SER A 74 6.86 12.25 6.34
N THR A 75 6.42 13.33 6.99
CA THR A 75 5.21 13.33 7.83
C THR A 75 3.95 13.08 7.00
N GLN A 76 3.86 13.65 5.79
CA GLN A 76 2.75 13.39 4.86
C GLN A 76 2.75 11.93 4.37
N ARG A 77 3.92 11.35 4.11
CA ARG A 77 4.05 9.95 3.70
C ARG A 77 3.55 8.99 4.76
N ILE A 78 3.88 9.21 6.04
CA ILE A 78 3.35 8.43 7.17
C ILE A 78 1.81 8.42 7.13
N LYS A 79 1.18 9.60 7.06
CA LYS A 79 -0.29 9.70 6.98
C LYS A 79 -0.87 8.96 5.79
N SER A 80 -0.19 9.03 4.65
CA SER A 80 -0.64 8.33 3.43
C SER A 80 -0.58 6.81 3.60
N MET A 81 0.47 6.30 4.25
CA MET A 81 0.59 4.87 4.56
C MET A 81 -0.43 4.41 5.61
N GLU A 82 -0.68 5.21 6.65
CA GLU A 82 -1.75 4.95 7.62
C GLU A 82 -3.13 4.88 6.94
N ASN A 83 -3.40 5.77 5.98
CA ASN A 83 -4.63 5.72 5.21
C ASN A 83 -4.76 4.44 4.39
N ILE A 84 -3.65 3.96 3.81
CA ILE A 84 -3.65 2.68 3.08
C ILE A 84 -3.94 1.52 4.04
N TYR A 85 -3.33 1.51 5.24
CA TYR A 85 -3.61 0.49 6.26
C TYR A 85 -5.06 0.49 6.73
N ASN A 86 -5.70 1.65 6.85
CA ASN A 86 -7.10 1.73 7.27
C ASN A 86 -8.08 1.35 6.15
N TYR A 87 -7.60 1.15 4.93
CA TYR A 87 -8.44 0.81 3.78
C TYR A 87 -8.73 -0.70 3.64
N PHE A 88 -7.89 -1.54 4.25
CA PHE A 88 -8.04 -3.01 4.27
C PHE A 88 -8.08 -3.54 5.70
#